data_AF-A0A842XB54-F1
#
_entry.id   AF-A0A842XB54-F1
#
_cell.length_a   1.000
_cell.length_b   1.000
_cell.length_c   1.000
_cell.angle_alpha   90.00
_cell.angle_beta   90.00
_cell.angle_gamma   90.00
#
_symmetry.space_group_name_H-M   'P 1'
#
loop_
_entity.id
_entity.type
_entity.pdbx_description
1 polymer ?
#
loop_
_entity_poly.entity_id
_entity_poly.type
_entity_poly.pdbx_seq_one_letter_code
_entity_poly.pdbx_strand_id
1 'polypeptide(L)'
;MPVTETVQFLARLQKWNRIQIPVEVRWRFKLEAGELLNVRVSPVGGLADEQFVARLLSGGRITIPWEVVWALKLDKPGYMLRVRLIPH
;
A
#
# COMPACT_ATOMS: atom_id res chain seq x y z
N MET A 1 11.96 -3.80 12.56
CA MET A 1 11.89 -3.44 11.13
C MET A 1 11.71 -4.73 10.33
N PRO A 2 10.49 -5.02 9.86
CA PRO A 2 10.16 -6.38 9.42
C PRO A 2 10.32 -6.68 7.93
N VAL A 3 10.24 -5.67 7.05
CA VAL A 3 10.31 -5.92 5.60
C VAL A 3 11.77 -6.06 5.20
N THR A 4 12.22 -7.31 4.98
CA THR A 4 13.59 -7.66 4.58
C THR A 4 13.76 -7.77 3.06
N GLU A 5 12.65 -7.91 2.33
CA GLU A 5 12.62 -8.12 0.88
C GLU A 5 11.51 -7.28 0.25
N THR A 6 11.69 -6.86 -1.00
CA THR A 6 10.62 -6.17 -1.73
C THR A 6 9.50 -7.17 -2.03
N VAL A 7 8.30 -6.89 -1.53
CA VAL A 7 7.12 -7.73 -1.81
C VAL A 7 6.06 -6.95 -2.56
N GLN A 8 5.52 -7.60 -3.59
CA GLN A 8 4.51 -7.05 -4.46
C GLN A 8 3.20 -7.83 -4.31
N PHE A 9 2.10 -7.12 -4.24
CA PHE A 9 0.76 -7.70 -4.28
C PHE A 9 -0.23 -6.75 -4.96
N LEU A 10 -1.39 -7.28 -5.34
CA LEU A 10 -2.49 -6.48 -5.84
C LEU A 10 -3.43 -6.14 -4.68
N ALA A 11 -3.88 -4.89 -4.63
CA ALA A 11 -4.85 -4.45 -3.66
C ALA A 11 -5.86 -3.49 -4.30
N ARG A 12 -7.12 -3.61 -3.89
CA ARG A 12 -8.18 -2.71 -4.32
C ARG A 12 -8.18 -1.45 -3.45
N LEU A 13 -8.26 -0.28 -4.10
CA LEU A 13 -8.51 0.99 -3.42
C LEU A 13 -9.92 0.99 -2.82
N GLN A 14 -9.99 1.09 -1.50
CA GLN A 14 -11.23 1.16 -0.72
C GLN A 14 -11.60 2.62 -0.42
N LYS A 15 -12.77 2.82 0.21
CA LYS A 15 -13.16 4.14 0.72
C LYS A 15 -12.07 4.70 1.64
N TRP A 16 -11.95 6.03 1.66
CA TRP A 16 -10.95 6.75 2.46
C TRP A 16 -9.49 6.46 2.06
N ASN A 17 -9.26 6.16 0.78
CA ASN A 17 -7.94 5.89 0.21
C ASN A 17 -7.20 4.73 0.90
N ARG A 18 -7.96 3.74 1.38
CA ARG A 18 -7.41 2.61 2.12
C ARG A 18 -7.10 1.45 1.20
N ILE A 19 -6.04 0.71 1.52
CA ILE A 19 -5.75 -0.58 0.92
C ILE A 19 -5.50 -1.61 2.02
N GLN A 20 -5.94 -2.84 1.76
CA GLN A 20 -5.78 -3.97 2.66
C GLN A 20 -4.49 -4.71 2.31
N ILE A 21 -3.59 -4.87 3.27
CA ILE A 21 -2.44 -5.75 3.11
C ILE A 21 -2.93 -7.21 3.28
N PRO A 22 -2.60 -8.11 2.34
CA PRO A 22 -2.93 -9.53 2.45
C PRO A 22 -2.45 -10.14 3.76
N VAL A 23 -3.23 -11.07 4.31
CA VAL A 23 -2.89 -11.79 5.55
C VAL A 23 -1.54 -12.47 5.42
N GLU A 24 -1.30 -13.13 4.29
CA GLU A 24 -0.04 -13.82 3.98
C GLU A 24 1.18 -12.89 4.12
N VAL A 25 1.14 -11.70 3.52
CA VAL A 25 2.23 -10.73 3.59
C VAL A 25 2.44 -10.25 5.03
N ARG A 26 1.36 -9.97 5.76
CA ARG A 26 1.45 -9.56 7.17
C ARG A 26 2.08 -10.63 8.05
N TRP A 27 1.75 -11.90 7.81
CA TRP A 27 2.27 -13.02 8.59
C TRP A 27 3.74 -13.31 8.24
N ARG A 28 4.07 -13.34 6.94
CA ARG A 28 5.43 -13.57 6.46
C ARG A 28 6.42 -12.58 7.07
N PHE A 29 6.05 -11.31 7.12
CA PHE A 29 6.91 -10.26 7.68
C PHE A 29 6.60 -9.92 9.13
N LYS A 30 5.65 -10.59 9.79
CA LYS A 30 5.23 -10.28 11.17
C LYS A 30 4.92 -8.79 11.37
N LEU A 31 4.17 -8.19 10.45
CA LEU A 31 3.84 -6.76 10.47
C LEU A 31 2.88 -6.44 11.63
N GLU A 32 3.22 -5.42 12.42
CA GLU A 32 2.45 -4.99 13.59
C GLU A 32 1.77 -3.63 13.38
N ALA A 33 0.64 -3.42 14.05
CA ALA A 33 -0.06 -2.14 13.99
C ALA A 33 0.79 -1.03 14.61
N GLY A 34 0.90 0.11 13.91
CA GLY A 34 1.75 1.23 14.32
C GLY A 34 3.08 1.31 13.58
N GLU A 35 3.51 0.24 12.92
CA GLU A 35 4.75 0.23 12.14
C GLU A 35 4.66 1.15 10.92
N LEU A 36 5.80 1.76 10.57
CA LEU A 36 5.96 2.55 9.36
C LEU A 36 6.46 1.66 8.23
N LEU A 37 5.78 1.70 7.09
CA LEU A 37 6.09 0.92 5.90
C LEU A 37 6.41 1.88 4.76
N ASN A 38 7.48 1.59 4.02
CA ASN A 38 7.78 2.26 2.77
C ASN A 38 7.00 1.58 1.64
N VAL A 39 6.09 2.33 1.03
CA VAL A 39 5.08 1.80 0.11
C VAL A 39 5.22 2.50 -1.22
N ARG A 40 5.26 1.71 -2.28
CA ARG A 40 5.15 2.20 -3.65
C ARG A 40 3.91 1.63 -4.29
N VAL A 41 3.09 2.48 -4.88
CA VAL A 41 1.83 2.09 -5.51
C VAL A 41 1.79 2.52 -6.97
N SER A 42 1.18 1.70 -7.81
CA SER A 42 0.83 2.07 -9.18
C SER A 42 -0.52 1.49 -9.58
N PRO A 43 -1.33 2.20 -10.39
CA PRO A 43 -2.54 1.63 -10.96
C PRO A 43 -2.19 0.49 -11.92
N VAL A 44 -2.96 -0.61 -11.88
CA VAL A 44 -2.78 -1.72 -12.81
C VAL A 44 -3.03 -1.25 -14.24
N GLY A 45 -2.06 -1.46 -15.13
CA GLY A 45 -2.11 -0.98 -16.52
C GLY A 45 -1.61 0.45 -16.72
N GLY A 46 -1.25 1.16 -15.65
CA GLY A 46 -0.59 2.47 -15.72
C GLY A 46 0.94 2.36 -15.67
N LEU A 47 1.60 3.41 -16.15
CA LEU A 47 3.07 3.57 -16.10
C LEU A 47 3.55 4.45 -14.95
N ALA A 48 2.66 5.25 -14.35
CA ALA A 48 2.99 6.09 -13.20
C ALA A 48 3.04 5.26 -11.91
N ASP A 49 4.03 5.52 -11.07
CA ASP A 49 4.11 5.03 -9.71
C ASP A 49 4.42 6.16 -8.73
N GLU A 50 3.99 6.00 -7.49
CA GLU A 50 4.25 6.95 -6.41
C GLU A 50 4.73 6.20 -5.18
N GLN A 51 5.65 6.82 -4.45
CA GLN A 51 6.27 6.24 -3.26
C GLN A 51 6.06 7.14 -2.04
N PHE A 52 5.68 6.53 -0.92
CA PHE A 52 5.39 7.23 0.32
C PHE A 52 5.57 6.31 1.53
N VAL A 53 5.70 6.91 2.71
CA VAL A 53 5.71 6.17 3.99
C VAL A 53 4.31 6.16 4.57
N ALA A 54 3.84 5.00 5.01
CA ALA A 54 2.53 4.85 5.62
C ALA A 54 2.58 4.06 6.92
N ARG A 55 1.76 4.47 7.89
CA ARG A 55 1.58 3.73 9.13
C ARG A 55 0.60 2.58 8.94
N LEU A 56 0.96 1.38 9.38
CA LEU A 56 0.07 0.23 9.42
C LEU A 56 -1.01 0.42 10.49
N LEU A 57 -2.26 0.41 10.06
CA LEU A 57 -3.43 0.51 10.93
C LEU A 57 -3.83 -0.85 11.48
N SER A 58 -4.57 -0.83 12.59
CA SER A 58 -5.24 -2.00 13.14
C SER A 58 -6.08 -2.71 12.06
N GLY A 59 -5.93 -4.02 11.93
CA GLY A 59 -6.58 -4.81 10.87
C GLY A 59 -5.78 -4.90 9.56
N GLY A 60 -4.56 -4.36 9.50
CA GLY A 60 -3.65 -4.56 8.37
C GLY A 60 -3.91 -3.67 7.18
N ARG A 61 -4.42 -2.46 7.44
CA ARG A 61 -4.73 -1.48 6.39
C ARG A 61 -3.71 -0.37 6.41
N ILE A 62 -3.43 0.20 5.25
CA ILE A 62 -2.68 1.45 5.13
C ILE A 62 -3.53 2.46 4.36
N THR A 63 -3.27 3.74 4.62
CA THR A 63 -3.95 4.85 3.95
C THR A 63 -2.99 5.48 2.96
N ILE A 64 -3.44 5.64 1.71
CA ILE A 64 -2.71 6.33 0.67
C ILE A 64 -2.95 7.84 0.86
N PRO A 65 -1.88 8.67 0.90
CA PRO A 65 -2.00 10.12 0.98
C PRO A 65 -2.83 10.70 -0.18
N TRP A 66 -3.53 11.80 0.07
CA TRP A 66 -4.38 12.42 -0.94
C TRP A 66 -3.58 12.95 -2.14
N GLU A 67 -2.35 13.40 -1.89
CA GLU A 67 -1.40 13.88 -2.88
C GLU A 67 -1.08 12.78 -3.89
N VAL A 68 -0.85 11.56 -3.40
CA VAL A 68 -0.58 10.37 -4.23
C VAL A 68 -1.83 9.96 -5.01
N VAL A 69 -3.00 10.02 -4.38
CA VAL A 69 -4.28 9.74 -5.05
C VAL A 69 -4.54 10.71 -6.20
N TRP A 70 -4.24 12.00 -6.00
CA TRP A 70 -4.34 13.02 -7.03
C TRP A 70 -3.30 12.83 -8.14
N ALA A 71 -2.04 12.59 -7.79
CA ALA A 71 -0.96 12.35 -8.77
C ALA A 71 -1.27 11.17 -9.68
N LEU A 72 -1.82 10.08 -9.12
CA LEU A 72 -2.18 8.87 -9.84
C LEU A 72 -3.60 8.90 -10.45
N LYS A 73 -4.32 10.03 -10.35
CA LYS A 73 -5.70 10.21 -10.87
C LYS A 73 -6.67 9.12 -10.40
N LEU A 74 -6.60 8.77 -9.12
CA LEU A 74 -7.40 7.73 -8.47
C LEU A 74 -8.72 8.31 -7.95
N ASP A 75 -9.60 8.74 -8.85
CA ASP A 75 -10.75 9.60 -8.51
C ASP A 75 -11.90 8.89 -7.77
N LYS A 76 -11.90 7.56 -7.71
CA LYS A 76 -13.00 6.72 -7.21
C LYS A 76 -12.46 5.49 -6.47
N PRO A 77 -13.17 4.95 -5.47
CA PRO A 77 -12.82 3.64 -4.92
C PRO A 77 -13.07 2.55 -5.98
N GLY A 78 -12.26 1.49 -5.96
CA GLY A 78 -12.39 0.36 -6.87
C GLY A 78 -11.21 0.12 -7.79
N TYR A 79 -10.30 1.07 -7.95
CA TYR A 79 -9.07 0.86 -8.73
C TYR A 79 -8.27 -0.29 -8.15
N MET A 80 -7.75 -1.13 -9.04
CA MET A 80 -6.76 -2.13 -8.69
C MET A 80 -5.39 -1.47 -8.71
N LEU A 81 -4.69 -1.57 -7.58
CA LEU A 81 -3.34 -1.04 -7.41
C LEU A 81 -2.36 -2.19 -7.26
N ARG A 82 -1.22 -2.07 -7.93
CA ARG A 82 -0.03 -2.86 -7.64
C ARG A 82 0.72 -2.16 -6.51
N VAL A 83 0.78 -2.82 -5.37
CA VAL A 83 1.43 -2.31 -4.16
C VAL A 83 2.74 -3.05 -3.98
N ARG A 84 3.81 -2.30 -3.76
CA ARG A 84 5.15 -2.81 -3.42
C ARG A 84 5.53 -2.28 -2.04
N LEU A 85 5.80 -3.18 -1.11
CA LEU A 85 6.45 -2.85 0.16
C LEU A 85 7.96 -2.94 -0.07
N ILE A 86 8.67 -1.85 0.17
CA ILE A 86 10.11 -1.74 -0.08
C ILE A 86 10.84 -1.83 1.27
N PRO A 87 11.89 -2.64 1.40
CA PRO A 87 12.75 -2.62 2.59
C PRO A 87 13.43 -1.25 2.72
N HIS A 88 13.70 -0.85 3.96
CA HIS A 88 14.51 0.34 4.25
C HIS A 88 15.99 0.04 4.09
#